data_AF-A0A1X7SVI1-F1
#
_entry.id   AF-A0A1X7SVI1-F1
#
_cell.length_a   1.000
_cell.length_b   1.000
_cell.length_c   1.000
_cell.angle_alpha   90.00
_cell.angle_beta   90.00
_cell.angle_gamma   90.00
#
_symmetry.space_group_name_H-M   'P 1'
#
loop_
_entity.id
_entity.type
_entity.pdbx_description
1 polymer ?
#
loop_
_entity_poly.entity_id
_entity_poly.type
_entity_poly.pdbx_seq_one_letter_code
_entity_poly.pdbx_strand_id
1 'polypeptide(L)'
;MKDAFNPNNSWKNREGAGLPFDFNRVPLSKGSMGNTYINASFVGCLGRTAEYVLTQHPLADTSMDFWKMMLERHVNVLVVLGSVEEEDEYWPDSEPLEWYEEDITVTLTDRDEFKNIKASNLEIESDMNESHQALTMFQISNWPSDGTTPNDHF
;
A
#
# COMPACT_ATOMS: atom_id res chain seq x y z
N MET A 1 11.76 2.87 16.41
CA MET A 1 11.47 1.59 15.75
C MET A 1 11.16 0.49 16.78
N LYS A 2 10.78 0.83 18.03
CA LYS A 2 10.43 -0.17 19.05
C LYS A 2 9.28 -1.07 18.58
N ASP A 3 8.29 -0.50 17.89
CA ASP A 3 7.16 -1.28 17.37
C ASP A 3 7.59 -2.19 16.22
N ALA A 4 8.43 -1.68 15.30
CA ALA A 4 8.93 -2.45 14.17
C ALA A 4 9.84 -3.62 14.59
N PHE A 5 10.59 -3.47 15.69
CA PHE A 5 11.44 -4.52 16.27
C PHE A 5 10.70 -5.42 17.28
N ASN A 6 9.42 -5.20 17.54
CA ASN A 6 8.65 -6.08 18.40
C ASN A 6 8.53 -7.47 17.73
N PRO A 7 8.87 -8.59 18.41
CA PRO A 7 8.75 -9.93 17.84
C PRO A 7 7.34 -10.28 17.33
N ASN A 8 6.29 -9.65 17.88
CA ASN A 8 4.91 -9.85 17.42
C ASN A 8 4.60 -9.16 16.08
N ASN A 9 5.50 -8.29 15.60
CA ASN A 9 5.36 -7.53 14.36
C ASN A 9 6.40 -7.92 13.30
N SER A 10 7.40 -8.74 13.64
CA SER A 10 8.49 -9.09 12.73
C SER A 10 8.01 -9.74 11.43
N TRP A 11 6.96 -10.57 11.51
CA TRP A 11 6.32 -11.23 10.38
C TRP A 11 5.61 -10.24 9.43
N LYS A 12 5.32 -9.01 9.87
CA LYS A 12 4.74 -7.95 9.03
C LYS A 12 5.79 -7.19 8.21
N ASN A 13 7.08 -7.45 8.43
CA ASN A 13 8.18 -6.74 7.77
C ASN A 13 8.77 -7.61 6.66
N ARG A 14 8.80 -7.09 5.43
CA ARG A 14 9.49 -7.76 4.31
C ARG A 14 11.00 -7.80 4.59
N GLU A 15 11.63 -8.93 4.30
CA GLU A 15 13.07 -9.09 4.51
C GLU A 15 13.85 -8.04 3.70
N GLY A 16 14.83 -7.38 4.34
CA GLY A 16 15.63 -6.33 3.72
C GLY A 16 14.92 -4.98 3.52
N ALA A 17 13.62 -4.87 3.82
CA ALA A 17 12.90 -3.60 3.74
C ALA A 17 13.32 -2.63 4.86
N GLY A 18 13.24 -1.33 4.57
CA GLY A 18 13.35 -0.30 5.59
C GLY A 18 12.25 -0.44 6.65
N LEU A 19 12.56 -0.08 7.90
CA LEU A 19 11.62 -0.14 9.02
C LEU A 19 11.21 1.28 9.45
N PRO A 20 9.94 1.49 9.85
CA PRO A 20 9.44 2.80 10.20
C PRO A 20 9.95 3.21 11.59
N PHE A 21 10.24 4.50 11.78
CA PHE A 21 10.49 5.03 13.12
C PHE A 21 9.17 5.18 13.88
N ASP A 22 9.22 5.10 15.21
CA ASP A 22 7.97 5.16 16.01
C ASP A 22 7.31 6.53 15.91
N PHE A 23 8.09 7.60 15.69
CA PHE A 23 7.59 8.97 15.65
C PHE A 23 6.88 9.33 14.35
N ASN A 24 7.10 8.57 13.26
CA ASN A 24 6.48 8.84 11.96
C ASN A 24 5.82 7.62 11.33
N ARG A 25 5.70 6.49 12.04
CA ARG A 25 4.94 5.35 11.53
C ARG A 25 3.49 5.71 11.28
N VAL A 26 2.85 5.04 10.33
CA VAL A 26 1.39 5.11 10.17
C VAL A 26 0.75 4.12 11.14
N PRO A 27 -0.07 4.57 12.11
CA PRO A 27 -0.84 3.65 12.95
C PRO A 27 -2.08 3.16 12.23
N LEU A 28 -2.51 1.93 12.48
CA LEU A 28 -3.87 1.45 12.17
C LEU A 28 -4.76 1.61 13.41
N SER A 29 -6.08 1.80 13.23
CA SER A 29 -7.03 1.77 14.34
C SER A 29 -7.02 0.41 15.05
N LYS A 30 -7.01 -0.67 14.25
CA LYS A 30 -6.89 -2.07 14.66
C LYS A 30 -6.49 -2.90 13.43
N GLY A 31 -5.24 -3.31 13.33
CA GLY A 31 -4.76 -4.22 12.29
C GLY A 31 -4.83 -5.69 12.71
N SER A 32 -4.20 -6.56 11.92
CA SER A 32 -4.11 -8.00 12.16
C SER A 32 -3.61 -8.30 13.58
N MET A 33 -4.24 -9.28 14.23
CA MET A 33 -4.04 -9.65 15.64
C MET A 33 -4.31 -8.52 16.65
N GLY A 34 -5.07 -7.49 16.25
CA GLY A 34 -5.45 -6.38 17.10
C GLY A 34 -4.32 -5.39 17.41
N ASN A 35 -3.21 -5.43 16.65
CA ASN A 35 -2.11 -4.49 16.81
C ASN A 35 -2.26 -3.27 15.87
N THR A 36 -1.57 -2.16 16.16
CA THR A 36 -1.67 -0.92 15.37
C THR A 36 -0.54 -0.77 14.34
N TYR A 37 0.20 -1.85 14.08
CA TYR A 37 1.44 -1.81 13.32
C TYR A 37 1.25 -2.25 11.88
N ILE A 38 1.73 -1.41 10.97
CA ILE A 38 2.01 -1.70 9.57
C ILE A 38 3.37 -1.07 9.23
N ASN A 39 4.15 -1.69 8.34
CA ASN A 39 5.43 -1.13 7.90
C ASN A 39 5.21 0.02 6.89
N ALA A 40 4.82 1.18 7.43
CA ALA A 40 4.61 2.40 6.67
C ALA A 40 5.01 3.63 7.51
N SER A 41 5.48 4.69 6.85
CA SER A 41 5.89 5.95 7.45
C SER A 41 5.26 7.15 6.75
N PHE A 42 4.81 8.13 7.52
CA PHE A 42 4.52 9.46 7.03
C PHE A 42 5.81 10.19 6.65
N VAL A 43 5.77 10.85 5.50
CA VAL A 43 6.84 11.70 5.00
C VAL A 43 6.24 13.06 4.62
N GLY A 44 6.87 14.13 5.12
CA GLY A 44 6.52 15.49 4.77
C GLY A 44 7.35 16.02 3.61
N CYS A 45 6.78 16.95 2.87
CA CYS A 45 7.52 17.80 1.93
C CYS A 45 7.76 19.19 2.54
N LEU A 46 8.68 19.95 1.96
CA LEU A 46 9.00 21.31 2.44
C LEU A 46 7.71 22.15 2.57
N GLY A 47 7.38 22.53 3.81
CA GLY A 47 6.20 23.34 4.11
C GLY A 47 4.89 22.58 4.35
N ARG A 48 4.88 21.24 4.25
CA ARG A 48 3.71 20.39 4.53
C ARG A 48 4.12 19.14 5.31
N THR A 49 3.58 18.97 6.51
CA THR A 49 3.79 17.76 7.32
C THR A 49 2.89 16.63 6.83
N ALA A 50 3.43 15.41 6.72
CA ALA A 50 2.70 14.16 6.43
C ALA A 50 1.85 14.18 5.15
N GLU A 51 2.47 14.55 4.03
CA GLU A 51 1.81 14.59 2.71
C GLU A 51 1.84 13.24 1.99
N TYR A 52 2.83 12.40 2.29
CA TYR A 52 3.02 11.10 1.66
C TYR A 52 3.12 9.99 2.68
N VAL A 53 2.74 8.79 2.25
CA VAL A 53 3.00 7.54 2.96
C VAL A 53 3.99 6.74 2.13
N LEU A 54 5.14 6.42 2.73
CA LEU A 54 6.06 5.42 2.18
C LEU A 54 5.84 4.11 2.91
N THR A 55 5.69 3.01 2.18
CA THR A 55 5.44 1.68 2.73
C THR A 55 6.25 0.65 1.94
N GLN A 56 6.56 -0.48 2.57
CA GLN A 56 7.01 -1.66 1.84
C GLN A 56 5.92 -2.13 0.86
N HIS A 57 6.31 -2.95 -0.13
CA HIS A 57 5.33 -3.76 -0.86
C HIS A 57 4.63 -4.71 0.13
N PRO A 58 3.29 -4.69 0.24
CA PRO A 58 2.54 -5.59 1.10
C PRO A 58 2.98 -7.04 0.95
N LEU A 59 3.01 -7.75 2.07
CA LEU A 59 3.06 -9.21 2.11
C LEU A 59 1.63 -9.74 1.98
N ALA A 60 1.48 -11.00 1.55
CA ALA A 60 0.19 -11.69 1.51
C ALA A 60 -0.61 -11.51 2.83
N ASP A 61 0.03 -11.76 3.97
CA ASP A 61 -0.58 -11.66 5.31
C ASP A 61 -0.82 -10.22 5.80
N THR A 62 -0.40 -9.21 5.04
CA THR A 62 -0.54 -7.77 5.39
C THR A 62 -1.31 -6.96 4.36
N SER A 63 -1.83 -7.61 3.31
CA SER A 63 -2.63 -6.97 2.25
C SER A 63 -3.91 -6.32 2.79
N MET A 64 -4.60 -7.00 3.70
CA MET A 64 -5.75 -6.43 4.43
C MET A 64 -5.37 -5.17 5.23
N ASP A 65 -4.29 -5.25 6.02
CA ASP A 65 -3.79 -4.13 6.82
C ASP A 65 -3.44 -2.93 5.92
N PHE A 66 -2.91 -3.20 4.72
CA PHE A 66 -2.64 -2.18 3.71
C PHE A 66 -3.93 -1.51 3.21
N TRP A 67 -4.94 -2.25 2.76
CA TRP A 67 -6.18 -1.65 2.27
C TRP A 67 -6.94 -0.89 3.37
N LYS A 68 -6.91 -1.41 4.60
CA LYS A 68 -7.41 -0.70 5.77
C LYS A 68 -6.67 0.62 6.00
N MET A 69 -5.34 0.63 5.86
CA MET A 69 -4.56 1.88 5.92
C MET A 69 -5.01 2.88 4.86
N MET A 70 -5.27 2.43 3.63
CA MET A 70 -5.70 3.29 2.52
C MET A 70 -7.04 3.97 2.82
N LEU A 71 -8.01 3.23 3.36
CA LEU A 71 -9.31 3.75 3.80
C LEU A 71 -9.17 4.72 4.99
N GLU A 72 -8.49 4.30 6.07
CA GLU A 72 -8.32 5.11 7.29
C GLU A 72 -7.55 6.42 7.06
N ARG A 73 -6.75 6.48 5.99
CA ARG A 73 -5.93 7.66 5.64
C ARG A 73 -6.48 8.42 4.44
N HIS A 74 -7.60 7.99 3.88
CA HIS A 74 -8.23 8.60 2.71
C HIS A 74 -7.26 8.79 1.54
N VAL A 75 -6.38 7.81 1.32
CA VAL A 75 -5.38 7.86 0.25
C VAL A 75 -6.05 7.45 -1.06
N ASN A 76 -6.13 8.37 -2.02
CA ASN A 76 -6.79 8.15 -3.32
C ASN A 76 -5.83 7.96 -4.50
N VAL A 77 -4.52 8.04 -4.26
CA VAL A 77 -3.49 7.80 -5.27
C VAL A 77 -2.46 6.83 -4.70
N LEU A 78 -2.24 5.73 -5.41
CA LEU A 78 -1.22 4.73 -5.11
C LEU A 78 -0.17 4.74 -6.22
N VAL A 79 1.10 4.76 -5.86
CA VAL A 79 2.21 4.63 -6.80
C VAL A 79 3.01 3.39 -6.44
N VAL A 80 3.07 2.44 -7.37
CA VAL A 80 3.83 1.20 -7.26
C VAL A 80 5.06 1.32 -8.16
N LEU A 81 6.24 1.15 -7.57
CA LEU A 81 7.52 1.27 -8.28
C LEU A 81 8.09 -0.12 -8.57
N GLY A 82 8.37 -0.37 -9.85
CA GLY A 82 8.95 -1.62 -10.33
C GLY A 82 7.91 -2.58 -10.90
N SER A 83 8.40 -3.63 -11.56
CA SER A 83 7.58 -4.77 -11.94
C SER A 83 7.22 -5.58 -10.70
N VAL A 84 5.98 -6.06 -10.67
CA VAL A 84 5.45 -6.94 -9.62
C VAL A 84 5.03 -8.23 -10.31
N GLU A 85 5.46 -9.36 -9.76
CA GLU A 85 5.02 -10.68 -10.23
C GLU A 85 3.56 -10.89 -9.83
N GLU A 86 2.78 -11.60 -10.66
CA GLU A 86 1.34 -11.81 -10.43
C GLU A 86 1.05 -12.42 -9.04
N GLU A 87 1.93 -13.29 -8.54
CA GLU A 87 1.80 -13.94 -7.22
C GLU A 87 1.97 -12.97 -6.04
N ASP A 88 2.58 -11.81 -6.27
CA ASP A 88 2.82 -10.75 -5.27
C ASP A 88 1.79 -9.61 -5.37
N GLU A 89 0.84 -9.67 -6.31
CA GLU A 89 -0.19 -8.65 -6.45
C GLU A 89 -1.21 -8.72 -5.31
N TYR A 90 -1.50 -7.57 -4.71
CA TYR A 90 -2.51 -7.42 -3.65
C TYR A 90 -3.73 -6.61 -4.13
N TRP A 91 -3.80 -6.32 -5.43
CA TRP A 91 -4.89 -5.62 -6.10
C TRP A 91 -5.50 -6.56 -7.17
N PRO A 92 -6.78 -6.37 -7.52
CA PRO A 92 -7.44 -7.20 -8.52
C PRO A 92 -6.89 -6.96 -9.93
N ASP A 93 -6.73 -8.05 -10.69
CA ASP A 93 -6.51 -7.97 -12.14
C ASP A 93 -7.80 -7.99 -12.95
N SER A 94 -8.81 -8.70 -12.45
CA SER A 94 -10.12 -8.85 -13.09
C SER A 94 -11.21 -9.02 -12.04
N GLU A 95 -11.22 -10.15 -11.35
CA GLU A 95 -12.17 -10.42 -10.26
C GLU A 95 -11.82 -9.59 -9.02
N PRO A 96 -12.83 -9.14 -8.24
CA PRO A 96 -12.61 -8.44 -6.98
C PRO A 96 -11.79 -9.27 -5.99
N LEU A 97 -11.01 -8.59 -5.15
CA LEU A 97 -10.36 -9.19 -3.99
C LEU A 97 -11.12 -8.82 -2.72
N GLU A 98 -11.32 -9.81 -1.85
CA GLU A 98 -12.12 -9.67 -0.63
C GLU A 98 -11.33 -10.09 0.61
N TRP A 99 -11.42 -9.29 1.67
CA TRP A 99 -10.89 -9.59 3.01
C TRP A 99 -12.02 -9.58 4.04
N TYR A 100 -12.51 -10.77 4.38
CA TYR A 100 -13.70 -10.96 5.21
C TYR A 100 -13.55 -10.49 6.66
N GLU A 101 -12.34 -10.45 7.21
CA GLU A 101 -12.13 -10.03 8.60
C GLU A 101 -12.46 -8.56 8.85
N GLU A 102 -12.31 -7.71 7.84
CA GLU A 102 -12.57 -6.27 7.88
C GLU A 102 -13.66 -5.84 6.88
N ASP A 103 -14.25 -6.82 6.19
CA ASP A 103 -15.30 -6.65 5.17
C ASP A 103 -14.87 -5.66 4.08
N ILE A 104 -13.64 -5.83 3.59
CA ILE A 104 -13.04 -4.97 2.57
C ILE A 104 -13.10 -5.68 1.22
N THR A 105 -13.63 -4.99 0.21
CA THR A 105 -13.61 -5.44 -1.19
C THR A 105 -12.87 -4.41 -2.03
N VAL A 106 -11.96 -4.89 -2.89
CA VAL A 106 -11.25 -4.04 -3.86
C VAL A 106 -11.56 -4.53 -5.25
N THR A 107 -12.05 -3.62 -6.08
CA THR A 107 -12.53 -3.91 -7.45
C THR A 107 -11.76 -3.09 -8.46
N LEU A 108 -11.32 -3.71 -9.55
CA LEU A 108 -10.79 -3.01 -10.72
C LEU A 108 -11.95 -2.52 -11.58
N THR A 109 -12.04 -1.21 -11.80
CA THR A 109 -13.11 -0.62 -12.62
C THR A 109 -12.64 -0.29 -14.03
N ASP A 110 -11.39 0.11 -14.17
CA ASP A 110 -10.82 0.53 -15.45
C ASP A 110 -9.30 0.44 -15.41
N ARG A 111 -8.69 0.22 -16.58
CA ARG A 111 -7.24 0.15 -16.70
C ARG A 111 -6.77 0.67 -18.04
N ASP A 112 -5.84 1.61 -17.98
CA ASP A 112 -5.10 2.12 -19.12
C ASP A 112 -3.61 1.77 -18.99
N GLU A 113 -2.95 1.56 -20.12
CA GLU A 113 -1.50 1.35 -20.16
C GLU A 113 -0.85 2.26 -21.19
N PHE A 114 0.19 2.97 -20.78
CA PHE A 114 1.01 3.78 -21.66
C PHE A 114 2.49 3.57 -21.36
N LYS A 115 3.19 2.96 -22.32
CA LYS A 115 4.62 2.61 -22.22
C LYS A 115 4.90 1.74 -20.99
N ASN A 116 5.54 2.31 -19.97
CA ASN A 116 5.98 1.67 -18.73
C ASN A 116 5.08 2.03 -17.53
N ILE A 117 3.93 2.67 -17.79
CA ILE A 117 2.98 3.09 -16.77
C ILE A 117 1.65 2.38 -17.01
N LYS A 118 1.20 1.61 -16.02
CA LYS A 118 -0.18 1.08 -15.97
C LYS A 118 -0.95 1.91 -14.97
N ALA A 119 -2.06 2.51 -15.40
CA ALA A 119 -2.99 3.26 -14.57
C ALA A 119 -4.25 2.43 -14.36
N SER A 120 -4.49 1.99 -13.12
CA SER A 120 -5.67 1.21 -12.75
C SER A 120 -6.57 2.07 -11.86
N ASN A 121 -7.83 2.22 -12.23
CA ASN A 121 -8.85 2.79 -11.35
C ASN A 121 -9.45 1.66 -10.53
N LEU A 122 -9.39 1.82 -9.21
CA LEU A 122 -9.87 0.86 -8.22
C LEU A 122 -10.97 1.50 -7.38
N GLU A 123 -11.94 0.68 -6.99
CA GLU A 123 -12.91 1.02 -5.94
C GLU A 123 -12.65 0.14 -4.73
N ILE A 124 -12.58 0.78 -3.55
CA ILE A 124 -12.41 0.12 -2.26
C ILE A 124 -13.71 0.33 -1.48
N GLU A 125 -14.34 -0.76 -1.09
CA GLU A 125 -15.56 -0.78 -0.28
C GLU A 125 -15.26 -1.42 1.07
N SER A 126 -15.82 -0.86 2.15
CA SER A 126 -15.84 -1.48 3.47
C SER A 126 -17.23 -1.35 4.09
N ASP A 127 -17.96 -2.45 4.12
CA ASP A 127 -19.33 -2.51 4.64
C ASP A 127 -19.33 -2.26 6.16
N MET A 128 -18.35 -2.82 6.88
CA MET A 128 -18.15 -2.60 8.32
C MET A 128 -17.95 -1.13 8.70
N ASN A 129 -17.36 -0.33 7.81
CA ASN A 129 -17.07 1.09 8.04
C ASN A 129 -17.96 2.04 7.21
N GLU A 130 -18.95 1.50 6.49
CA GLU A 130 -19.79 2.23 5.53
C GLU A 130 -18.96 3.17 4.62
N SER A 131 -17.80 2.68 4.16
CA SER A 131 -16.80 3.47 3.45
C SER A 131 -16.70 3.02 2.00
N HIS A 132 -16.73 3.97 1.07
CA HIS A 132 -16.46 3.76 -0.35
C HIS A 132 -15.44 4.77 -0.82
N GLN A 133 -14.40 4.31 -1.52
CA GLN A 133 -13.30 5.14 -1.96
C GLN A 133 -12.84 4.76 -3.37
N ALA A 134 -12.89 5.72 -4.28
CA ALA A 134 -12.22 5.61 -5.57
C ALA A 134 -10.72 5.95 -5.43
N LEU A 135 -9.89 5.14 -6.08
CA LEU A 135 -8.43 5.27 -6.07
C LEU A 135 -7.86 5.07 -7.48
N THR A 136 -6.86 5.86 -7.84
CA THR A 136 -6.04 5.59 -9.03
C THR A 136 -4.68 5.03 -8.61
N MET A 137 -4.34 3.85 -9.10
CA MET A 137 -3.04 3.22 -8.93
C MET A 137 -2.19 3.40 -10.19
N PHE A 138 -0.98 3.90 -10.04
CA PHE A 138 0.04 3.97 -11.08
C PHE A 138 1.14 2.96 -10.81
N GLN A 139 1.28 1.94 -11.65
CA GLN A 139 2.43 1.03 -11.63
C GLN A 139 3.47 1.49 -12.64
N ILE A 140 4.69 1.78 -12.19
CA ILE A 140 5.82 2.22 -13.00
C ILE A 140 6.79 1.05 -13.16
N SER A 141 6.62 0.24 -14.20
CA SER A 141 7.28 -1.07 -14.35
C SER A 141 8.78 -0.99 -14.67
N ASN A 142 9.26 0.13 -15.21
CA ASN A 142 10.67 0.33 -15.55
C ASN A 142 11.51 0.90 -14.40
N TRP A 143 10.97 0.98 -13.18
CA TRP A 143 11.74 1.44 -12.03
C TRP A 143 12.85 0.44 -11.68
N PRO A 144 14.13 0.84 -11.69
CA PRO A 144 15.25 -0.04 -11.37
C PRO A 144 15.19 -0.59 -9.94
N SER A 145 15.48 -1.89 -9.80
CA SER A 145 15.52 -2.56 -8.49
C SER A 145 16.76 -2.20 -7.67
N ASP A 146 17.80 -1.64 -8.30
CA ASP A 146 19.04 -1.22 -7.64
C ASP A 146 18.92 0.14 -6.91
N GLY A 147 17.72 0.73 -6.90
CA GLY A 147 17.43 2.01 -6.26
C GLY A 147 17.82 3.23 -7.10
N THR A 148 18.27 3.04 -8.34
CA THR A 148 18.40 4.13 -9.30
C THR A 148 17.03 4.54 -9.88
N THR A 149 16.95 5.72 -10.49
CA THR A 149 15.74 6.16 -11.20
C THR A 149 15.78 5.70 -12.65
N PRO A 150 14.62 5.44 -13.29
CA PRO A 150 14.58 5.21 -14.74
C PRO A 150 15.28 6.33 -15.50
N ASN A 151 15.95 6.01 -16.61
CA ASN A 151 16.49 7.04 -17.51
C ASN A 151 15.33 7.84 -18.13
N ASP A 152 15.40 9.18 -18.08
CA ASP A 152 14.36 10.16 -18.49
C ASP A 152 14.00 10.18 -20.00
N HIS A 153 14.16 9.08 -20.73
CA HIS A 153 13.81 9.01 -22.15
C HIS A 153 12.29 8.81 -22.34
N PHE A 154 11.51 9.84 -21.97
CA PHE A 154 10.09 9.98 -22.33
C PHE A 154 9.93 10.36 -23.81
#